data_AF-A0A2D7AID3-F1
#
_entry.id   AF-A0A2D7AID3-F1
#
_cell.length_a   1.000
_cell.length_b   1.000
_cell.length_c   1.000
_cell.angle_alpha   90.00
_cell.angle_beta   90.00
_cell.angle_gamma   90.00
#
_symmetry.space_group_name_H-M   'P 1'
#
loop_
_entity.id
_entity.type
_entity.pdbx_description
1 polymer ?
#
loop_
_entity_poly.entity_id
_entity_poly.type
_entity_poly.pdbx_seq_one_letter_code
_entity_poly.pdbx_strand_id
1 'polypeptide(L)' 'EHPHYTRPAEWQGRTVPSVLLSGDHKAIARWRAEQAMEITAARRPDLLDQDQAAAAEPVSTERKGP' A
#
# COMPACT_ATOMS: atom_id res chain seq x y z
N GLU A 1 -2.01 -5.51 -0.74
CA GLU A 1 -3.18 -5.41 -1.67
C GLU A 1 -3.77 -4.00 -1.54
N HIS A 2 -4.17 -3.34 -2.63
CA HIS A 2 -4.79 -2.01 -2.58
C HIS A 2 -6.08 -1.96 -3.42
N PRO A 3 -7.00 -1.03 -3.16
CA PRO A 3 -8.23 -0.96 -3.93
C PRO A 3 -7.94 -0.53 -5.37
N HIS A 4 -8.51 -1.25 -6.33
CA HIS A 4 -8.40 -0.96 -7.75
C HIS A 4 -9.65 -0.25 -8.24
N TYR A 5 -9.46 0.89 -8.91
CA TYR A 5 -10.54 1.67 -9.51
C TYR A 5 -10.40 1.67 -11.03
N THR A 6 -11.54 1.64 -11.71
CA THR A 6 -11.62 1.77 -13.16
C THR A 6 -12.66 2.83 -13.51
N ARG A 7 -12.67 3.27 -14.77
CA ARG A 7 -13.68 4.23 -15.24
C ARG A 7 -15.07 3.56 -15.28
N PRO A 8 -16.16 4.31 -15.05
CA PRO A 8 -16.27 5.77 -14.83
C PRO A 8 -15.88 6.22 -13.40
N ALA A 9 -15.63 7.53 -13.22
CA ALA A 9 -15.20 8.12 -11.94
C ALA A 9 -16.25 8.00 -10.82
N GLU A 10 -17.50 7.76 -11.17
CA GLU A 10 -18.58 7.42 -10.24
C GLU A 10 -19.30 6.17 -10.73
N TRP A 11 -19.46 5.19 -9.85
CA TRP A 11 -20.14 3.94 -10.18
C TRP A 11 -20.94 3.44 -8.98
N GLN A 12 -22.23 3.16 -9.19
CA GLN A 12 -23.17 2.72 -8.14
C GLN A 12 -23.13 3.59 -6.86
N GLY A 13 -23.05 4.92 -7.02
CA GLY A 13 -22.97 5.86 -5.90
C GLY A 13 -21.64 5.86 -5.14
N ARG A 14 -20.61 5.19 -5.68
CA ARG A 14 -19.23 5.23 -5.14
C ARG A 14 -18.36 6.05 -6.08
N THR A 15 -17.71 7.06 -5.53
CA THR A 15 -16.83 7.95 -6.28
C THR A 15 -15.38 7.50 -6.12
N VAL A 16 -14.61 7.60 -7.20
CA VAL A 16 -13.16 7.40 -7.19
C VAL A 16 -12.52 8.51 -6.34
N PRO A 17 -11.61 8.16 -5.41
CA PRO A 17 -10.91 9.16 -4.60
C PRO A 17 -10.23 10.23 -5.46
N SER A 18 -10.42 11.51 -5.13
CA SER A 18 -9.86 12.63 -5.91
C SER A 18 -8.33 12.55 -6.07
N VAL A 19 -7.61 11.95 -5.12
CA VAL A 19 -6.16 11.71 -5.23
C VAL A 19 -5.80 10.85 -6.44
N LEU A 20 -6.65 9.90 -6.82
CA LEU A 20 -6.46 9.08 -8.03
C LEU A 20 -6.80 9.82 -9.32
N LEU A 21 -7.52 10.95 -9.21
CA LEU A 21 -7.92 11.81 -10.33
C LEU A 21 -6.95 12.99 -10.53
N SER A 22 -6.18 13.39 -9.52
CA SER A 22 -5.26 14.55 -9.56
C SER A 22 -4.03 14.36 -10.45
N GLY A 23 -3.70 13.13 -10.86
CA GLY A 23 -2.48 12.83 -11.64
C GLY A 23 -1.16 12.98 -10.86
N ASP A 24 -1.21 13.32 -9.57
CA ASP A 24 -0.03 13.40 -8.72
C ASP A 24 0.44 12.00 -8.32
N HIS A 25 1.48 11.51 -9.00
CA HIS A 25 1.99 10.16 -8.78
C HIS A 25 2.51 9.93 -7.36
N LYS A 26 3.02 10.97 -6.67
CA LYS A 26 3.51 10.84 -5.29
C LYS A 26 2.35 10.69 -4.32
N ALA A 27 1.32 11.51 -4.47
CA ALA A 27 0.11 11.43 -3.67
C ALA A 27 -0.61 10.09 -3.89
N ILE A 28 -0.66 9.60 -5.12
CA ILE A 28 -1.24 8.28 -5.44
C ILE A 28 -0.43 7.15 -4.79
N ALA A 29 0.90 7.20 -4.87
CA ALA A 29 1.75 6.19 -4.24
C ALA A 29 1.57 6.16 -2.72
N ARG A 30 1.56 7.33 -2.09
CA ARG A 30 1.28 7.47 -0.65
C ARG A 30 -0.08 6.90 -0.28
N TRP A 31 -1.13 7.32 -0.99
CA TRP A 31 -2.48 6.86 -0.75
C TRP A 31 -2.59 5.33 -0.91
N ARG A 32 -1.96 4.74 -1.92
CA ARG A 32 -1.95 3.28 -2.11
C ARG A 32 -1.25 2.56 -0.95
N ALA A 33 -0.17 3.11 -0.42
CA ALA A 33 0.53 2.55 0.73
C ALA A 33 -0.35 2.62 1.99
N GLU A 34 -0.97 3.78 2.25
CA GLU A 34 -1.91 3.98 3.36
C GLU A 34 -3.08 2.98 3.28
N GLN A 35 -3.72 2.84 2.10
CA GLN A 35 -4.80 1.87 1.91
C GLN A 35 -4.36 0.42 2.09
N ALA A 36 -3.14 0.07 1.65
CA ALA A 36 -2.63 -1.29 1.84
C ALA A 36 -2.41 -1.59 3.33
N MET A 37 -1.91 -0.62 4.10
CA MET A 37 -1.78 -0.72 5.56
C MET A 37 -3.14 -0.84 6.23
N GLU A 38 -4.12 -0.02 5.85
CA GLU A 38 -5.48 -0.09 6.40
C GLU A 38 -6.17 -1.43 6.11
N ILE A 39 -6.05 -1.95 4.87
CA ILE A 39 -6.60 -3.27 4.51
C ILE A 39 -5.91 -4.37 5.31
N THR A 40 -4.59 -4.28 5.46
CA THR A 40 -3.82 -5.25 6.25
C THR A 40 -4.24 -5.17 7.71
N ALA A 41 -4.39 -3.97 8.29
CA ALA A 41 -4.87 -3.78 9.66
C ALA A 41 -6.25 -4.39 9.89
N ALA A 42 -7.17 -4.19 8.94
CA ALA A 42 -8.53 -4.67 9.05
C ALA A 42 -8.66 -6.19 8.84
N ARG A 43 -7.89 -6.78 7.91
CA ARG A 43 -8.03 -8.20 7.53
C ARG A 43 -7.03 -9.13 8.20
N ARG A 44 -5.80 -8.67 8.37
CA ARG A 44 -4.64 -9.44 8.84
C ARG A 44 -3.74 -8.57 9.72
N PRO A 45 -4.23 -8.07 10.87
CA PRO A 45 -3.44 -7.22 11.77
C PRO A 45 -2.13 -7.89 12.22
N ASP A 46 -2.12 -9.23 12.28
CA ASP A 46 -0.95 -10.06 12.56
C ASP A 46 0.24 -9.82 11.61
N LEU A 47 -0.01 -9.44 10.35
CA LEU A 47 1.05 -9.17 9.37
C LEU A 47 1.72 -7.79 9.55
N LEU A 48 1.07 -6.85 10.23
CA LEU A 48 1.66 -5.53 10.51
C LEU A 48 2.73 -5.60 11.60
N ASP A 49 2.60 -6.57 12.51
CA ASP A 49 3.61 -6.84 13.54
C ASP A 49 4.88 -7.42 12.89
N GLN A 50 4.69 -8.33 11.93
CA GLN A 50 5.79 -8.93 11.16
C GLN A 50 6.46 -7.96 10.18
N ASP A 51 5.71 -7.06 9.54
CA ASP A 51 6.26 -6.05 8.63
C ASP A 51 7.14 -5.03 9.38
N GLN A 52 6.73 -4.61 10.58
CA GLN A 52 7.55 -3.77 11.45
C GLN A 52 8.78 -4.52 11.99
N ALA A 53 8.65 -5.80 12.31
CA ALA A 53 9.78 -6.64 12.68
C ALA A 53 10.78 -6.81 11.53
N ALA A 54 10.30 -7.07 10.30
CA ALA A 54 11.14 -7.22 9.11
C ALA A 54 11.83 -5.91 8.69
N ALA A 55 11.20 -4.75 8.90
CA ALA A 55 11.83 -3.45 8.69
C ALA A 55 12.93 -3.14 9.73
N ALA A 56 12.90 -3.80 10.89
CA ALA A 56 13.91 -3.69 11.95
C ALA A 56 15.05 -4.72 11.81
N GLU A 57 14.94 -5.70 10.92
CA GLU A 57 16.02 -6.65 10.63
C GLU A 57 16.92 -6.10 9.52
N PRO A 58 18.18 -5.70 9.82
CA PRO A 58 19.11 -5.36 8.76
C PRO A 58 19.42 -6.64 7.99
N VAL A 59 18.89 -6.75 6.77
CA VAL A 59 19.28 -7.80 5.83
C VAL A 59 20.76 -7.61 5.47
N SER A 60 21.64 -8.22 6.27
CA SER A 60 23.05 -8.39 5.96
C SER A 60 23.17 -9.27 4.73
N THR A 61 23.09 -8.65 3.56
CA THR A 61 23.55 -9.25 2.31
C THR A 61 25.07 -9.19 2.31
N GLU A 62 25.72 -10.13 2.98
CA GLU A 62 27.12 -10.45 2.72
C GLU A 62 27.15 -11.71 1.85
N ARG A 63 27.08 -11.52 0.54
CA ARG A 63 27.54 -12.51 -0.44
C ARG A 63 28.91 -12.07 -0.94
N LYS A 64 29.97 -12.55 -0.30
CA LYS A 64 31.31 -12.57 -0.91
C LYS A 64 32.18 -13.70 -0.35
N GLY A 65 32.16 -14.85 -1.04
CA GLY A 65 33.30 -15.77 -1.07
C GLY A 65 34.31 -15.29 -2.11
N PRO A 66 35.62 -15.50 -1.88
CA PRO A 66 36.23 -16.77 -2.26
C PRO A 66 36.90 -17.55 -1.12
#